data_AF-A0AAU5XRY4-F1
#
_entry.id   AF-A0AAU5XRY4-F1
#
_cell.length_a   1.000
_cell.length_b   1.000
_cell.length_c   1.000
_cell.angle_alpha   90.00
_cell.angle_beta   90.00
_cell.angle_gamma   90.00
#
_symmetry.space_group_name_H-M   'P 1'
#
loop_
_entity.id
_entity.type
_entity.pdbx_description
1 polymer ?
#
loop_
_entity_poly.entity_id
_entity_poly.type
_entity_poly.pdbx_seq_one_letter_code
_entity_poly.pdbx_strand_id
1 'polypeptide(L)'
;MDEWKERWKPVAPDQLKLTMGALVDRDSVLARAGEIACPALVLHGSADLAYPVERAAEPLVVVDGGAHFLGYTHPDEVNPAPAKFLGTHA
;
A
#
# COMPACT_ATOMS: atom_id res chain seq x y z
N MET A 1 -8.40 3.41 18.30
CA MET A 1 -8.40 4.70 17.58
C MET A 1 -7.84 5.84 18.45
N ASP A 2 -8.04 5.80 19.77
CA ASP A 2 -7.66 6.94 20.64
C ASP A 2 -6.18 7.00 21.03
N GLU A 3 -5.47 5.87 21.09
CA GLU A 3 -4.03 5.82 21.38
C GLU A 3 -3.20 6.62 20.36
N TRP A 4 -3.50 6.48 19.07
CA TRP A 4 -2.80 7.22 18.02
C TRP A 4 -3.10 8.72 18.06
N LYS A 5 -4.32 9.12 18.42
CA LYS A 5 -4.65 10.54 18.57
C LYS A 5 -3.80 11.19 19.66
N GLU A 6 -3.65 10.54 20.82
CA GLU A 6 -2.82 11.07 21.90
C GLU A 6 -1.32 11.07 21.53
N ARG A 7 -0.84 10.08 20.78
CA ARG A 7 0.54 10.08 20.24
C ARG A 7 0.81 11.23 19.28
N TRP A 8 -0.16 11.63 18.48
CA TRP A 8 -0.01 12.65 17.45
C TRP A 8 -0.33 14.06 17.94
N LYS A 9 -1.07 14.18 19.05
CA LYS A 9 -1.41 15.44 19.73
C LYS A 9 -0.24 16.42 19.95
N PRO A 10 0.98 15.99 20.33
CA PRO A 10 2.11 16.92 20.50
C PRO A 10 2.78 17.35 19.18
N VAL A 11 2.43 16.75 18.03
CA VAL A 11 3.05 17.11 16.75
C VAL A 11 2.56 18.47 16.29
N ALA A 12 3.49 19.38 16.00
CA ALA A 12 3.16 20.72 15.52
C ALA A 12 2.40 20.65 14.18
N PRO A 13 1.29 21.41 14.02
CA PRO A 13 0.48 21.36 12.80
C PRO A 13 1.28 21.61 11.51
N ASP A 14 2.26 22.52 11.53
CA ASP A 14 3.07 22.82 10.34
C ASP A 14 4.00 21.66 9.95
N GLN A 15 4.48 20.89 10.93
CA GLN A 15 5.27 19.69 10.67
C GLN A 15 4.40 18.58 10.04
N LEU A 16 3.14 18.47 10.48
CA LEU A 16 2.18 17.56 9.87
C LEU A 16 1.86 17.97 8.43
N LYS A 17 1.66 19.27 8.15
CA LYS A 17 1.42 19.79 6.80
C LYS A 17 2.57 19.45 5.85
N LEU A 18 3.82 19.65 6.28
CA LEU A 18 4.98 19.34 5.43
C LEU A 18 5.04 17.86 5.07
N THR A 19 4.88 16.98 6.06
CA THR A 19 4.95 15.53 5.86
C THR A 19 3.77 15.03 5.01
N MET A 20 2.56 15.52 5.29
CA MET A 20 1.36 15.12 4.54
C MET A 20 1.35 15.67 3.13
N GLY A 21 1.75 16.92 2.90
CA GLY A 21 1.82 17.53 1.57
C GLY A 21 2.73 16.73 0.64
N ALA A 22 3.92 16.34 1.13
CA ALA A 22 4.84 15.47 0.37
C ALA A 22 4.20 14.12 -0.02
N LEU A 23 3.26 13.62 0.79
CA LEU A 23 2.51 12.40 0.47
C LEU A 23 1.35 12.67 -0.49
N VAL A 24 0.49 13.68 -0.26
CA VAL A 24 -0.79 13.81 -0.98
C VAL A 24 -0.70 14.68 -2.23
N ASP A 25 0.21 15.64 -2.29
CA ASP A 25 0.33 16.58 -3.42
C ASP A 25 1.23 16.04 -4.55
N ARG A 26 1.64 14.77 -4.45
CA ARG A 26 2.43 14.10 -5.49
C ARG A 26 1.63 13.93 -6.78
N ASP A 27 2.28 14.18 -7.92
CA ASP A 27 1.70 13.90 -9.23
C ASP A 27 1.36 12.41 -9.39
N SER A 28 0.24 12.13 -10.04
CA SER A 28 -0.14 10.76 -10.38
C SER A 28 0.77 10.20 -11.48
N VAL A 29 1.28 8.99 -11.26
CA VAL A 29 2.03 8.22 -12.27
C VAL A 29 1.18 7.14 -12.93
N LEU A 30 -0.13 7.08 -12.65
CA LEU A 30 -1.00 5.99 -13.10
C LEU A 30 -1.03 5.86 -14.64
N ALA A 31 -1.01 6.99 -15.35
CA ALA A 31 -0.98 7.00 -16.82
C ALA A 31 0.28 6.32 -17.40
N ARG A 32 1.35 6.20 -16.59
CA ARG A 32 2.62 5.58 -16.97
C ARG A 32 2.73 4.12 -16.52
N ALA A 33 1.73 3.58 -15.80
CA ALA A 33 1.78 2.21 -15.31
C ALA A 33 1.93 1.18 -16.44
N GLY A 34 1.37 1.47 -17.62
CA GLY A 34 1.53 0.63 -18.82
C GLY A 34 2.94 0.62 -19.42
N GLU A 35 3.86 1.49 -18.96
CA GLU A 35 5.27 1.48 -19.37
C GLU A 35 6.07 0.32 -18.72
N ILE A 36 5.50 -0.38 -17.73
CA ILE A 36 6.15 -1.52 -17.07
C ILE A 36 6.26 -2.70 -18.05
N ALA A 37 7.48 -2.99 -18.49
CA ALA A 37 7.78 -4.03 -19.48
C ALA A 37 8.27 -5.36 -18.86
N CYS A 38 8.43 -5.42 -17.54
CA CYS A 38 8.81 -6.63 -16.82
C CYS A 38 7.59 -7.26 -16.12
N PRO A 39 7.66 -8.53 -15.68
CA PRO A 39 6.65 -9.09 -14.80
C PRO A 39 6.42 -8.18 -13.59
N ALA A 40 5.16 -8.00 -13.20
CA ALA A 40 4.76 -7.22 -12.03
C ALA A 40 3.73 -8.02 -11.22
N LEU A 41 3.76 -7.85 -9.90
CA LEU A 41 2.83 -8.45 -8.96
C LEU A 41 2.19 -7.34 -8.13
N VAL A 42 0.86 -7.29 -8.10
CA VAL A 42 0.11 -6.38 -7.22
C VAL A 42 -0.47 -7.18 -6.05
N LEU A 43 -0.23 -6.71 -4.83
CA LEU A 43 -0.83 -7.24 -3.61
C LEU A 43 -1.71 -6.16 -2.98
N HIS A 44 -2.96 -6.48 -2.67
CA HIS A 44 -3.89 -5.52 -2.08
C HIS A 44 -4.68 -6.13 -0.92
N GLY A 45 -4.98 -5.35 0.11
CA GLY A 45 -5.75 -5.81 1.27
C GLY A 45 -7.25 -5.55 1.09
N SER A 46 -8.10 -6.54 1.37
CA SER A 46 -9.56 -6.37 1.23
C SER A 46 -10.15 -5.35 2.22
N ALA A 47 -9.42 -5.03 3.30
CA ALA A 47 -9.81 -4.08 4.34
C ALA A 47 -8.98 -2.77 4.31
N ASP A 48 -8.32 -2.45 3.19
CA ASP A 48 -7.63 -1.16 3.04
C ASP A 48 -8.63 0.01 3.01
N LEU A 49 -8.65 0.78 4.11
CA LEU A 49 -9.51 1.95 4.27
C LEU A 49 -9.02 3.19 3.52
N ALA A 50 -7.74 3.24 3.14
CA ALA A 50 -7.15 4.36 2.42
C ALA A 50 -7.35 4.22 0.91
N TYR A 51 -7.20 3.00 0.39
CA TYR A 51 -7.32 2.71 -1.05
C TYR A 51 -8.24 1.51 -1.30
N PRO A 52 -9.42 1.72 -1.92
CA PRO A 52 -10.33 0.63 -2.25
C PRO A 52 -9.72 -0.35 -3.25
N VAL A 53 -9.98 -1.65 -3.06
CA VAL A 53 -9.42 -2.74 -3.89
C VAL A 53 -9.84 -2.65 -5.36
N GLU A 54 -10.99 -2.03 -5.64
CA GLU A 54 -11.52 -1.83 -6.99
C GLU A 54 -10.64 -0.93 -7.86
N ARG A 55 -9.69 -0.21 -7.26
CA ARG A 55 -8.71 0.62 -7.97
C ARG A 55 -7.41 -0.13 -8.29
N ALA A 56 -7.24 -1.36 -7.82
CA ALA A 56 -6.02 -2.13 -8.07
C ALA A 56 -5.96 -2.62 -9.53
N ALA A 57 -4.74 -2.73 -10.06
CA ALA A 57 -4.48 -3.24 -11.41
C ALA A 57 -4.11 -4.73 -11.37
N GLU A 58 -4.45 -5.45 -12.44
CA GLU A 58 -4.07 -6.84 -12.63
C GLU A 58 -2.62 -6.97 -13.15
N PRO A 59 -1.89 -8.06 -12.80
CA PRO A 59 -2.32 -9.20 -12.00
C PRO A 59 -2.34 -8.90 -10.48
N LEU A 60 -3.49 -9.17 -9.86
CA LEU A 60 -3.81 -8.82 -8.48
C LEU A 60 -3.97 -10.05 -7.57
N VAL A 61 -3.33 -10.00 -6.40
CA VAL A 61 -3.62 -10.90 -5.28
C VAL A 61 -4.26 -10.09 -4.16
N VAL A 62 -5.49 -10.45 -3.80
CA VAL A 62 -6.19 -9.84 -2.67
C VAL A 62 -5.93 -10.67 -1.41
N VAL A 63 -5.41 -10.01 -0.37
CA VAL A 63 -5.24 -10.56 0.97
C VAL A 63 -6.47 -10.24 1.79
N ASP A 64 -7.23 -11.27 2.15
CA ASP A 64 -8.45 -11.10 2.94
C ASP A 64 -8.14 -10.55 4.34
N GLY A 65 -8.94 -9.59 4.81
CA GLY A 65 -8.70 -8.86 6.06
C GLY A 65 -7.51 -7.88 6.02
N GLY A 66 -6.71 -7.90 4.95
CA GLY A 66 -5.51 -7.08 4.78
C GLY A 66 -5.79 -5.59 4.87
N ALA A 67 -5.04 -4.86 5.70
CA ALA A 67 -5.06 -3.39 5.74
C ALA A 67 -3.96 -2.80 4.83
N HIS A 68 -3.92 -1.46 4.69
CA HIS A 68 -2.98 -0.76 3.80
C HIS A 68 -1.51 -1.22 3.93
N PHE A 69 -1.05 -1.42 5.16
CA PHE A 69 0.28 -1.97 5.45
C PHE A 69 0.23 -3.50 5.55
N LEU A 70 -0.01 -4.14 4.41
CA LEU A 70 -0.24 -5.58 4.28
C LEU A 70 0.83 -6.42 4.95
N GLY A 71 2.11 -6.20 4.61
CA GLY A 71 3.23 -6.98 5.18
C GLY A 71 3.43 -6.79 6.68
N TYR A 72 2.83 -5.77 7.29
CA TYR A 72 2.85 -5.59 8.74
C TYR A 72 1.69 -6.30 9.44
N THR A 73 0.52 -6.31 8.80
CA THR A 73 -0.72 -6.82 9.41
C THR A 73 -0.99 -8.29 9.12
N HIS A 74 -0.57 -8.78 7.94
CA HIS A 74 -0.84 -10.13 7.43
C HIS A 74 0.42 -10.73 6.80
N PRO A 75 1.56 -10.79 7.53
CA PRO A 75 2.83 -11.22 6.95
C PRO A 75 2.77 -12.66 6.43
N ASP A 76 2.07 -13.56 7.11
CA ASP A 76 2.00 -14.98 6.76
C ASP A 76 1.20 -15.21 5.47
N GLU A 77 0.17 -14.39 5.23
CA GLU A 77 -0.65 -14.41 4.02
C GLU A 77 0.05 -13.69 2.85
N VAL A 78 0.83 -12.64 3.15
CA VAL A 78 1.54 -11.83 2.14
C VAL A 78 2.77 -12.54 1.61
N ASN A 79 3.64 -13.05 2.49
CA ASN A 79 4.99 -13.52 2.13
C ASN A 79 5.05 -14.64 1.05
N PRO A 80 4.10 -15.59 0.98
CA PRO A 80 4.13 -16.64 -0.05
C PRO A 80 4.05 -16.11 -1.48
N ALA A 81 3.30 -15.02 -1.72
CA ALA A 81 3.07 -14.51 -3.07
C ALA A 81 4.34 -13.89 -3.70
N PRO A 82 5.08 -12.97 -3.03
CA PRO A 82 6.38 -12.52 -3.51
C PRO A 82 7.39 -13.65 -3.67
N ALA A 83 7.45 -14.60 -2.72
CA ALA A 83 8.39 -15.72 -2.80
C ALA A 83 8.15 -16.57 -4.06
N LYS A 84 6.88 -16.90 -4.35
CA LYS A 84 6.49 -17.62 -5.57
C LYS A 84 6.79 -16.82 -6.83
N PHE A 85 6.45 -15.54 -6.85
CA PHE A 85 6.69 -14.66 -8.00
C PHE A 85 8.17 -14.58 -8.34
N LEU A 86 9.02 -14.33 -7.33
CA LEU A 86 10.47 -14.33 -7.49
C LEU A 86 11.00 -15.69 -7.95
N GLY A 87 10.52 -16.80 -7.38
CA GLY A 87 10.92 -18.14 -7.83
C GLY A 87 10.51 -18.50 -9.26
N THR A 88 9.51 -17.82 -9.83
CA THR A 88 9.02 -18.05 -11.20
C THR A 88 9.72 -17.17 -12.23
N HIS A 89 10.25 -16.01 -11.80
CA HIS A 89 10.80 -14.98 -12.67
C HIS A 89 12.27 -14.61 -12.35
N ALA A 90 12.97 -15.45 -11.57
CA ALA A 90 14.40 -15.33 -11.28
C ALA A 90 15.29 -15.77 -12.46
#